data_AF-A0A7S3ECR2-F1
#
_entry.id   AF-A0A7S3ECR2-F1
#
_cell.length_a   1.000
_cell.length_b   1.000
_cell.length_c   1.000
_cell.angle_alpha   90.00
_cell.angle_beta   90.00
_cell.angle_gamma   90.00
#
_symmetry.space_group_name_H-M   'P 1'
#
loop_
_entity.id
_entity.type
_entity.pdbx_description
1 polymer ?
#
loop_
_entity_poly.entity_id
_entity_poly.type
_entity_poly.pdbx_seq_one_letter_code
_entity_poly.pdbx_strand_id
1 'polypeptide(L)'
;NVMGIPCHVTRCGYTGEDGFEISVPAENTKEFFAGMLADERVRPAGLGPRDSLRLEAGLCLYGSDIDDTTTPIEANINFVVAKSRRESGGFLGDKIILSQIADKTLTDRKRCGLVIAGAPARFVSSSSVVSPHVCNESSIQTVSFSSPVRFLRF
;
A
#
# COMPACT_ATOMS: atom_id res chain seq x y z
N ASN A 1 -23.16 15.77 7.69
CA ASN A 1 -24.27 14.83 7.41
C ASN A 1 -24.18 14.35 5.98
N VAL A 2 -24.30 13.04 5.76
CA VAL A 2 -24.41 12.42 4.43
C VAL A 2 -25.76 11.72 4.38
N MET A 3 -26.62 12.04 3.40
CA MET A 3 -27.99 11.52 3.33
C MET A 3 -28.79 11.73 4.64
N GLY A 4 -28.58 12.85 5.33
CA GLY A 4 -29.22 13.14 6.62
C GLY A 4 -28.61 12.43 7.84
N ILE A 5 -27.63 11.53 7.66
CA ILE A 5 -26.98 10.77 8.74
C ILE A 5 -25.71 11.50 9.21
N PRO A 6 -25.46 11.62 10.53
CA PRO A 6 -24.23 12.17 11.07
C PRO A 6 -23.07 11.19 10.88
N CYS A 7 -22.24 11.42 9.86
CA CYS A 7 -21.08 10.60 9.53
C CYS A 7 -19.77 11.37 9.71
N HIS A 8 -18.69 10.66 10.01
CA HIS A 8 -17.33 11.17 9.82
C HIS A 8 -16.88 10.84 8.41
N VAL A 9 -16.38 11.85 7.69
CA VAL A 9 -15.99 11.72 6.29
C VAL A 9 -14.54 12.17 6.17
N THR A 10 -13.69 11.29 5.66
CA THR A 10 -12.28 11.58 5.42
C THR A 10 -11.99 11.38 3.94
N ARG A 11 -11.32 12.36 3.32
CA ARG A 11 -10.85 12.25 1.93
C ARG A 11 -9.57 11.41 1.89
N CYS A 12 -9.75 10.11 2.02
CA CYS A 12 -8.69 9.10 1.98
C CYS A 12 -9.24 7.81 1.35
N GLY A 13 -8.32 6.89 1.08
CA GLY A 13 -8.67 5.58 0.55
C GLY A 13 -7.44 4.71 0.34
N TYR A 14 -7.68 3.50 -0.14
CA TYR A 14 -6.65 2.49 -0.34
C TYR A 14 -6.61 1.98 -1.78
N THR A 15 -6.94 2.84 -2.75
CA THR A 15 -6.99 2.52 -4.18
C THR A 15 -6.06 3.39 -5.03
N GLY A 16 -5.53 4.48 -4.48
CA GLY A 16 -4.78 5.51 -5.23
C GLY A 16 -5.66 6.53 -5.98
N GLU A 17 -6.96 6.25 -6.10
CA GLU A 17 -7.94 7.13 -6.74
C GLU A 17 -8.54 8.15 -5.76
N ASP A 18 -9.22 9.18 -6.28
CA ASP A 18 -10.02 10.08 -5.44
C ASP A 18 -11.18 9.31 -4.79
N GLY A 19 -11.49 9.68 -3.56
CA GLY A 19 -12.50 8.98 -2.79
C GLY A 19 -12.57 9.43 -1.34
N PHE A 20 -13.52 8.81 -0.64
CA PHE A 20 -13.78 9.07 0.77
C PHE A 20 -13.94 7.76 1.53
N GLU A 21 -13.43 7.72 2.75
CA GLU A 21 -13.84 6.75 3.75
C GLU A 21 -14.89 7.41 4.67
N ILE A 22 -16.00 6.70 4.89
CA ILE A 22 -17.16 7.23 5.62
C ILE A 22 -17.44 6.30 6.80
N SER A 23 -17.27 6.81 8.02
CA SER A 23 -17.70 6.12 9.23
C SER A 23 -19.17 6.44 9.51
N VAL A 24 -20.00 5.41 9.50
CA VAL A 24 -21.46 5.50 9.63
C VAL A 24 -21.89 4.86 10.96
N PRO A 25 -22.83 5.45 11.72
CA PRO A 25 -23.44 4.78 12.87
C PRO A 25 -23.97 3.39 12.51
N ALA A 26 -23.77 2.42 13.38
CA ALA A 26 -24.01 1.01 13.08
C ALA A 26 -25.47 0.77 12.67
N GLU A 27 -26.41 1.44 13.34
CA GLU A 27 -27.85 1.40 13.10
C GLU A 27 -28.25 1.91 11.70
N ASN A 28 -27.46 2.79 11.09
CA ASN A 28 -27.75 3.38 9.78
C ASN A 28 -27.02 2.68 8.62
N THR A 29 -26.09 1.74 8.88
CA THR A 29 -25.23 1.13 7.85
C THR A 29 -26.01 0.53 6.67
N LYS A 30 -27.10 -0.19 6.94
CA LYS A 30 -27.91 -0.85 5.89
C LYS A 30 -28.60 0.16 4.98
N GLU A 31 -29.25 1.15 5.58
CA GLU A 31 -29.95 2.22 4.86
C GLU A 31 -28.96 3.06 4.06
N PHE A 32 -27.84 3.43 4.67
CA PHE A 32 -26.76 4.18 4.02
C PHE A 32 -26.23 3.44 2.78
N PHE A 33 -25.93 2.15 2.92
CA PHE A 33 -25.42 1.35 1.81
C PHE A 33 -26.45 1.19 0.68
N ALA A 34 -27.71 0.93 1.02
CA ALA A 34 -28.80 0.88 0.03
C ALA A 34 -28.99 2.23 -0.69
N GLY A 35 -28.89 3.35 0.05
CA GLY A 35 -28.94 4.70 -0.52
C GLY A 35 -27.79 4.98 -1.49
N MET A 36 -26.58 4.50 -1.20
CA MET A 36 -25.44 4.61 -2.11
C MET A 36 -25.64 3.78 -3.39
N LEU A 37 -26.20 2.58 -3.28
CA LEU A 37 -26.46 1.71 -4.42
C LEU A 37 -27.61 2.18 -5.32
N ALA A 38 -28.39 3.18 -4.90
CA ALA A 38 -29.41 3.79 -5.75
C ALA A 38 -28.80 4.65 -6.89
N ASP A 39 -27.54 5.04 -6.78
CA ASP A 39 -26.79 5.71 -7.84
C ASP A 39 -26.16 4.69 -8.79
N GLU A 40 -26.53 4.74 -10.08
CA GLU A 40 -26.07 3.78 -11.11
C GLU A 40 -24.55 3.76 -11.32
N ARG A 41 -23.84 4.80 -10.88
CA ARG A 41 -22.37 4.90 -10.96
C ARG A 41 -21.68 4.08 -9.87
N VAL A 42 -22.39 3.76 -8.79
CA VAL A 42 -21.85 3.04 -7.63
C VAL A 42 -21.96 1.54 -7.88
N ARG A 43 -20.84 0.83 -7.71
CA ARG A 43 -20.79 -0.63 -7.76
C ARG A 43 -20.04 -1.17 -6.54
N PRO A 44 -20.52 -2.25 -5.90
CA PRO A 44 -19.80 -2.87 -4.80
C PRO A 44 -18.50 -3.48 -5.32
N ALA A 45 -17.42 -3.33 -4.54
CA ALA A 45 -16.14 -3.95 -4.81
C ALA A 45 -15.70 -4.78 -3.60
N GLY A 46 -15.23 -6.01 -3.87
CA GLY A 46 -14.70 -6.92 -2.86
C GLY A 46 -13.19 -6.80 -2.65
N LEU A 47 -12.61 -7.80 -1.99
CA LEU A 47 -11.19 -7.82 -1.64
C LEU A 47 -10.24 -7.93 -2.85
N GLY A 48 -10.65 -8.64 -3.91
CA GLY A 48 -9.82 -8.83 -5.11
C GLY A 48 -9.46 -7.50 -5.80
N PRO A 49 -10.46 -6.71 -6.24
CA PRO A 49 -10.21 -5.38 -6.81
C PRO A 49 -9.45 -4.45 -5.85
N ARG A 50 -9.73 -4.49 -4.54
CA ARG A 50 -8.98 -3.72 -3.54
C ARG A 50 -7.49 -4.05 -3.57
N ASP A 51 -7.13 -5.32 -3.58
CA ASP A 51 -5.71 -5.73 -3.58
C ASP A 51 -5.01 -5.42 -4.92
N SER A 52 -5.74 -5.50 -6.04
CA SER A 52 -5.21 -5.05 -7.33
C SER A 52 -4.93 -3.54 -7.34
N LEU A 53 -5.91 -2.72 -6.96
CA LEU A 53 -5.82 -1.26 -7.03
C LEU A 53 -4.74 -0.70 -6.09
N ARG A 54 -4.66 -1.20 -4.85
CA ARG A 54 -3.63 -0.76 -3.90
C ARG A 54 -2.23 -1.09 -4.41
N LEU A 55 -2.07 -2.23 -5.08
CA LEU A 55 -0.78 -2.68 -5.61
C LEU A 55 -0.35 -1.79 -6.77
N GLU A 56 -1.27 -1.45 -7.67
CA GLU A 56 -1.05 -0.49 -8.76
C GLU A 56 -0.71 0.91 -8.23
N ALA A 57 -1.35 1.34 -7.13
CA ALA A 57 -1.04 2.57 -6.43
C ALA A 57 0.27 2.53 -5.60
N GLY A 58 0.92 1.37 -5.50
CA GLY A 58 2.16 1.18 -4.75
C GLY A 58 2.02 1.22 -3.23
N LEU A 59 0.79 1.06 -2.70
CA LEU A 59 0.47 1.07 -1.28
C LEU A 59 0.84 -0.26 -0.61
N CYS A 60 1.47 -0.16 0.57
CA CYS A 60 1.96 -1.31 1.33
C CYS A 60 0.84 -2.02 2.10
N LEU A 61 0.76 -3.34 1.96
CA LEU A 61 -0.06 -4.22 2.79
C LEU A 61 0.77 -4.77 3.96
N TYR A 62 0.35 -4.46 5.20
CA TYR A 62 0.97 -5.01 6.40
C TYR A 62 0.83 -6.55 6.45
N GLY A 63 1.89 -7.23 6.87
CA GLY A 63 2.01 -8.69 6.86
C GLY A 63 2.44 -9.27 5.51
N SER A 64 2.59 -8.44 4.46
CA SER A 64 3.05 -8.90 3.15
C SER A 64 4.17 -8.04 2.57
N ASP A 65 4.01 -6.72 2.53
CA ASP A 65 5.04 -5.79 2.02
C ASP A 65 5.90 -5.20 3.15
N ILE A 66 5.32 -5.15 4.35
CA ILE A 66 5.92 -4.60 5.56
C ILE A 66 5.48 -5.41 6.78
N ASP A 67 6.34 -5.47 7.78
CA ASP A 67 6.12 -6.11 9.07
C ASP A 67 6.97 -5.43 10.15
N ASP A 68 6.96 -5.96 11.38
CA ASP A 68 7.76 -5.46 12.50
C ASP A 68 9.28 -5.55 12.28
N THR A 69 9.74 -6.28 11.25
CA THR A 69 11.16 -6.41 10.89
C THR A 69 11.59 -5.45 9.78
N THR A 70 10.66 -4.71 9.19
CA THR A 70 10.89 -3.87 8.02
C THR A 70 10.90 -2.39 8.40
N THR A 71 12.01 -1.69 8.19
CA THR A 71 12.09 -0.26 8.51
C THR A 71 11.38 0.59 7.45
N PRO A 72 10.97 1.84 7.77
CA PRO A 72 10.38 2.75 6.79
C PRO A 72 11.30 3.04 5.57
N ILE A 73 12.62 2.92 5.74
CA ILE A 73 13.60 3.16 4.68
C ILE A 73 13.63 1.93 3.76
N GLU A 74 13.70 0.72 4.33
CA GLU A 74 13.62 -0.53 3.59
C GLU A 74 12.29 -0.64 2.82
N ALA A 75 11.18 -0.26 3.45
CA ALA A 75 9.85 -0.26 2.83
C ALA A 75 9.63 0.85 1.77
N ASN A 76 10.63 1.72 1.55
CA ASN A 76 10.55 2.88 0.66
C ASN A 76 9.38 3.84 1.00
N ILE A 77 9.09 4.02 2.29
CA ILE A 77 8.02 4.90 2.82
C ILE A 77 8.57 5.95 3.80
N ASN A 78 9.82 6.38 3.67
CA ASN A 78 10.46 7.38 4.54
C ASN A 78 9.63 8.69 4.70
N PHE A 79 8.71 8.99 3.79
CA PHE A 79 7.78 10.11 3.91
C PHE A 79 6.92 10.07 5.19
N VAL A 80 6.71 8.89 5.80
CA VAL A 80 5.93 8.75 7.05
C VAL A 80 6.66 9.33 8.27
N VAL A 81 7.99 9.48 8.21
CA VAL A 81 8.76 10.11 9.28
C VAL A 81 8.74 11.61 9.07
N ALA A 82 7.89 12.31 9.84
CA ALA A 82 7.74 13.75 9.77
C ALA A 82 9.07 14.50 10.03
N LYS A 83 9.26 15.65 9.38
CA LYS A 83 10.48 16.46 9.50
C LYS A 83 10.89 16.73 10.95
N SER A 84 9.94 17.18 11.78
CA SER A 84 10.21 17.46 13.20
C SER A 84 10.74 16.23 13.93
N ARG A 85 10.25 15.02 13.61
CA ARG A 85 10.72 13.77 14.20
C ARG A 85 12.11 13.37 13.69
N ARG A 86 12.47 13.73 12.46
CA ARG A 86 13.82 13.53 11.94
C ARG A 86 14.85 14.37 12.69
N GLU A 87 14.46 15.57 13.12
CA GLU A 87 15.31 16.50 13.87
C GLU A 87 15.35 16.16 15.36
N SER A 88 14.20 15.86 15.97
CA SER A 88 14.09 15.67 17.42
C SER A 88 14.29 14.22 17.88
N GLY A 89 14.12 13.24 17.00
CA GLY A 89 14.03 11.82 17.38
C GLY A 89 12.91 11.54 18.39
N GLY A 90 13.18 10.64 19.33
CA GLY A 90 12.33 10.31 20.48
C GLY A 90 11.14 9.41 20.16
N PHE A 91 11.17 8.69 19.03
CA PHE A 91 10.19 7.67 18.69
C PHE A 91 10.83 6.28 18.81
N LEU A 92 9.99 5.25 18.92
CA LEU A 92 10.46 3.87 18.97
C LEU A 92 11.24 3.54 17.69
N GLY A 93 12.47 3.06 17.86
CA GLY A 93 13.38 2.74 16.74
C GLY A 93 14.10 3.92 16.11
N ASP A 94 14.05 5.12 16.71
CA ASP A 94 14.66 6.34 16.17
C ASP A 94 16.15 6.19 15.82
N LYS A 95 16.96 5.54 16.67
CA LYS A 95 18.40 5.35 16.42
C LYS A 95 18.69 4.67 15.08
N ILE A 96 17.93 3.62 14.74
CA ILE A 96 18.10 2.85 13.49
C ILE A 96 17.49 3.64 12.33
N ILE A 97 16.29 4.18 12.51
CA ILE A 97 15.57 4.85 11.42
C ILE A 97 16.31 6.13 11.02
N LEU A 98 16.79 6.93 11.97
CA LEU A 98 17.53 8.16 11.70
C LEU A 98 18.91 7.88 11.07
N SER A 99 19.61 6.82 11.50
CA SER A 99 20.88 6.45 10.86
C SER A 99 20.67 6.03 9.41
N GLN A 100 19.65 5.21 9.12
CA GLN A 100 19.29 4.81 7.75
C GLN A 100 18.80 5.97 6.88
N ILE A 101 18.17 7.00 7.47
CA ILE A 101 17.81 8.24 6.76
C ILE A 101 19.07 9.03 6.37
N ALA A 102 20.03 9.13 7.27
CA ALA A 102 21.30 9.84 7.05
C ALA A 102 22.20 9.11 6.05
N ASP A 103 22.25 7.79 6.13
CA ASP A 103 23.03 6.93 5.25
C ASP A 103 22.21 5.73 4.77
N LYS A 104 21.80 5.80 3.51
CA LYS A 104 21.01 4.74 2.86
C LYS A 104 21.82 3.48 2.56
N THR A 105 23.15 3.50 2.69
CA THR A 105 23.97 2.29 2.52
C THR A 105 23.83 1.34 3.70
N LEU A 106 23.25 1.80 4.82
CA LEU A 106 22.92 0.99 6.00
C LEU A 106 21.66 0.13 5.83
N THR A 107 21.10 0.05 4.62
CA THR A 107 19.98 -0.84 4.30
C THR A 107 20.40 -1.85 3.24
N ASP A 108 20.29 -3.13 3.56
CA ASP A 108 20.67 -4.24 2.67
C ASP A 108 19.56 -4.62 1.68
N ARG A 109 18.33 -4.15 1.92
CA ARG A 109 17.16 -4.42 1.09
C ARG A 109 16.29 -3.18 0.93
N LYS A 110 15.54 -3.14 -0.18
CA LYS A 110 14.58 -2.08 -0.43
C LYS A 110 13.39 -2.58 -1.25
N ARG A 111 12.17 -2.23 -0.82
CA ARG A 111 10.94 -2.50 -1.56
C ARG A 111 10.92 -1.76 -2.89
N CYS A 112 10.66 -2.48 -3.97
CA CYS A 112 10.49 -1.94 -5.32
C CYS A 112 9.27 -2.54 -6.00
N GLY A 113 8.72 -1.82 -7.00
CA GLY A 113 7.69 -2.34 -7.88
C GLY A 113 8.32 -3.04 -9.08
N LEU A 114 7.79 -4.20 -9.46
CA LEU A 114 8.22 -4.95 -10.64
C LEU A 114 7.08 -5.07 -11.64
N VAL A 115 7.42 -5.01 -12.93
CA VAL A 115 6.50 -5.27 -14.05
C VAL A 115 7.05 -6.44 -14.83
N ILE A 116 6.24 -7.49 -14.98
CA ILE A 116 6.65 -8.76 -15.61
C ILE A 116 5.69 -9.06 -16.75
N ALA A 117 6.24 -9.44 -17.91
CA ALA A 117 5.46 -9.90 -19.04
C ALA A 117 5.20 -11.42 -18.94
N GLY A 118 4.04 -11.86 -19.44
CA GLY A 118 3.67 -13.28 -19.45
C GLY A 118 2.98 -13.71 -18.16
N ALA A 119 3.42 -14.83 -17.58
CA ALA A 119 2.80 -15.36 -16.38
C ALA A 119 2.94 -14.37 -15.21
N PRO A 120 1.86 -14.05 -14.47
CA PRO A 120 1.96 -13.21 -13.29
C PRO A 120 2.95 -13.82 -12.30
N ALA A 121 3.83 -12.99 -11.73
CA ALA A 121 4.53 -13.38 -10.51
C ALA A 121 3.49 -13.79 -9.44
N ARG A 122 3.93 -14.60 -8.49
CA ARG A 122 3.12 -15.02 -7.35
C ARG A 122 3.95 -14.94 -6.09
N PHE A 123 3.32 -14.55 -4.98
CA PHE A 123 3.89 -14.82 -3.67
C PHE A 123 3.83 -16.33 -3.41
N VAL A 124 4.97 -16.99 -3.53
CA VAL A 124 5.20 -18.33 -3.00
C VAL A 124 6.60 -18.34 -2.39
N SER A 125 6.80 -19.12 -1.33
CA SER A 125 8.08 -19.19 -0.59
C SER A 125 9.30 -19.54 -1.46
N SER A 126 9.08 -20.01 -2.70
CA SER A 126 10.10 -20.38 -3.68
C SER A 126 10.35 -19.32 -4.77
N SER A 127 9.69 -18.15 -4.74
CA SER A 127 9.95 -17.09 -5.73
C SER A 127 11.17 -16.25 -5.34
N SER A 128 12.15 -16.15 -6.23
CA SER A 128 13.35 -15.32 -6.09
C SER A 128 13.51 -14.38 -7.29
N VAL A 129 14.13 -13.21 -7.07
CA VAL A 129 14.64 -12.39 -8.19
C VAL A 129 16.15 -12.56 -8.20
N VAL A 130 16.65 -12.85 -9.39
CA VAL A 130 18.08 -13.08 -9.65
C VAL A 130 18.56 -11.98 -10.58
N SER A 131 19.71 -11.40 -10.26
CA SER A 131 20.35 -10.42 -11.14
C SER A 131 20.95 -11.14 -12.36
N PRO A 132 20.73 -10.66 -13.60
CA PRO A 132 21.31 -11.28 -14.78
C PRO A 132 22.84 -11.12 -14.86
N HIS A 133 23.42 -10.22 -14.07
CA HIS A 133 24.86 -9.91 -14.09
C HIS A 133 25.63 -10.48 -12.91
N VAL A 134 24.93 -10.91 -11.85
CA VAL A 134 25.52 -11.49 -10.64
C VAL A 134 24.65 -12.68 -10.27
N CYS A 135 25.20 -13.91 -10.32
CA CYS A 135 24.52 -15.14 -9.88
C CYS A 135 24.36 -15.19 -8.35
N ASN A 136 23.88 -14.12 -7.72
CA ASN A 136 23.43 -14.12 -6.34
C ASN A 136 21.90 -14.03 -6.32
N GLU A 137 21.29 -14.92 -5.56
CA GLU A 137 19.87 -14.86 -5.24
C GLU A 137 19.64 -13.73 -4.24
N SER A 138 18.66 -12.87 -4.52
CA SER A 138 18.10 -11.96 -3.52
C SER A 138 16.73 -12.51 -3.11
N SER A 139 16.56 -12.80 -1.82
CA SER A 139 15.27 -13.25 -1.28
C SER A 139 14.28 -12.10 -1.29
N ILE A 140 13.04 -12.38 -1.74
CA ILE A 140 12.00 -11.35 -1.90
C ILE A 140 10.69 -11.82 -1.30
N GLN A 141 9.96 -10.86 -0.75
CA GLN A 141 8.54 -10.95 -0.52
C GLN A 141 7.83 -10.15 -1.61
N THR A 142 7.16 -10.84 -2.55
CA THR A 142 6.46 -10.21 -3.69
C THR A 142 4.97 -10.28 -3.46
N VAL A 143 4.23 -9.17 -3.64
CA VAL A 143 2.79 -9.25 -3.93
C VAL A 143 2.54 -8.90 -5.39
N SER A 144 1.64 -9.63 -6.01
CA SER A 144 1.50 -9.64 -7.46
C SER A 144 0.06 -9.92 -7.86
N PHE A 145 -0.45 -9.11 -8.78
CA PHE A 145 -1.75 -9.30 -9.40
C PHE A 145 -1.62 -9.05 -10.91
N SER A 146 -2.50 -9.65 -11.70
CA SER A 146 -2.61 -9.29 -13.12
C SER A 146 -3.28 -7.92 -13.21
N SER A 147 -2.53 -6.88 -13.55
CA SER A 147 -3.09 -5.52 -13.69
C SER A 147 -4.20 -5.51 -14.76
N PRO A 148 -5.45 -5.17 -14.40
CA PRO A 148 -6.51 -4.97 -15.39
C PRO A 148 -6.34 -3.64 -16.16
N VAL A 149 -5.52 -2.72 -15.65
CA VAL A 149 -5.27 -1.42 -16.26
C VAL A 149 -4.15 -1.53 -17.29
N ARG A 150 -4.50 -1.58 -18.59
CA ARG A 150 -3.50 -1.43 -19.66
C ARG A 150 -2.98 0.00 -19.63
N PHE A 151 -1.73 0.19 -19.21
CA PHE A 151 -1.02 1.46 -19.32
C PHE A 151 -0.95 1.92 -20.79
N LEU A 152 -1.84 2.82 -21.19
CA LEU A 152 -1.58 3.79 -22.25
C LEU A 152 -0.99 5.01 -21.56
N ARG A 153 0.34 5.08 -21.49
CA ARG A 153 1.01 6.36 -21.23
C ARG A 153 0.86 7.21 -22.49
N PHE A 154 0.28 8.41 -22.35
CA PHE A 154 0.52 9.53 -23.27
C PHE A 154 1.90 10.13 -22.97
#